data_AF-A0A7C2TP98-F1
#
_entry.id   AF-A0A7C2TP98-F1
#
_cell.length_a   1.000
_cell.length_b   1.000
_cell.length_c   1.000
_cell.angle_alpha   90.00
_cell.angle_beta   90.00
_cell.angle_gamma   90.00
#
_symmetry.space_group_name_H-M   'P 1'
#
loop_
_entity.id
_entity.type
_entity.pdbx_description
1 polymer ?
#
loop_
_entity_poly.entity_id
_entity_poly.type
_entity_poly.pdbx_seq_one_letter_code
_entity_poly.pdbx_strand_id
1 'polypeptide(L)'
;MEFPLLIPFPQEIGITGCKHHLIAYLPHPHGNLHSPCNFICIKKVFNISYLLPIVTKSNIVDEMDKVKVSKFHYKMLLLSAAGVFLDGYDLFIISVVLLFIKPIWINTLPLPDRSIVMGFIAASALIGMFVGAFTLGHYTDRIGRKTMYVIDLIFFVVFAGLSALAQDVYQLIIFRFLLGIGIGADYPISSTYISEFAPAEKRGKMISSTFTFWGIGALTAAIVGYFIALWNPLGTDSWRLMLLSGVVPAVIVIALRTTMPESPRWLLSQAKTESALKVLKMLNPDLNVDNLDMKVKKERSSIRDLVSPVYLRRTLFAWIPWFFMDIAVYGIGMYTPTILQALGFRDPIQSIVGTAVLDVFGIVGFILAIILIDRVG
;
A
#
# COMPACT_ATOMS: atom_id res chain seq x y z
N MET A 1 -77.07 -2.73 18.88
CA MET A 1 -78.32 -3.14 18.20
C MET A 1 -77.94 -4.13 17.10
N GLU A 2 -78.83 -5.06 16.78
CA GLU A 2 -78.91 -5.83 15.51
C GLU A 2 -77.71 -6.70 15.05
N PHE A 3 -77.97 -8.02 15.04
CA PHE A 3 -77.50 -9.01 14.04
C PHE A 3 -78.35 -8.85 12.74
N PRO A 4 -78.04 -9.43 11.54
CA PRO A 4 -77.48 -10.80 11.36
C PRO A 4 -76.58 -11.12 10.11
N LEU A 5 -76.04 -12.36 10.14
CA LEU A 5 -75.68 -13.33 9.07
C LEU A 5 -75.29 -12.91 7.62
N LEU A 6 -74.22 -13.54 7.08
CA LEU A 6 -74.30 -14.60 6.04
C LEU A 6 -72.95 -15.35 5.81
N ILE A 7 -73.00 -16.58 5.25
CA ILE A 7 -71.95 -17.64 5.11
C ILE A 7 -72.31 -18.46 3.83
N PRO A 8 -71.42 -19.08 2.98
CA PRO A 8 -70.09 -19.72 3.19
C PRO A 8 -68.94 -19.07 2.36
N PHE A 9 -67.68 -19.53 2.14
CA PHE A 9 -66.97 -20.84 2.02
C PHE A 9 -67.29 -21.67 0.73
N PRO A 10 -66.37 -22.52 0.18
CA PRO A 10 -64.93 -22.75 0.44
C PRO A 10 -64.04 -22.26 -0.77
N GLN A 11 -62.74 -22.58 -1.01
CA GLN A 11 -61.91 -23.75 -0.68
C GLN A 11 -60.38 -23.47 -0.80
N GLU A 12 -59.59 -23.96 0.19
CA GLU A 12 -58.27 -24.66 0.11
C GLU A 12 -57.06 -24.12 -0.69
N ILE A 13 -55.78 -24.31 -0.30
CA ILE A 13 -55.12 -24.93 0.90
C ILE A 13 -54.01 -23.98 1.37
N GLY A 14 -53.72 -23.98 2.68
CA GLY A 14 -52.44 -23.52 3.22
C GLY A 14 -52.09 -24.20 4.53
N ILE A 15 -50.80 -24.48 4.77
CA ILE A 15 -50.24 -24.83 6.08
C ILE A 15 -48.96 -24.02 6.28
N THR A 16 -48.95 -23.16 7.30
CA THR A 16 -47.74 -22.51 7.82
C THR A 16 -47.00 -23.45 8.79
N GLY A 17 -45.67 -23.41 8.78
CA GLY A 17 -44.85 -24.30 9.62
C GLY A 17 -44.94 -24.02 11.12
N CYS A 18 -44.46 -24.98 11.93
CA CYS A 18 -44.36 -24.84 13.38
C CYS A 18 -43.05 -25.43 13.91
N LYS A 19 -42.52 -24.85 15.00
CA LYS A 19 -41.43 -25.42 15.80
C LYS A 19 -42.03 -26.28 16.93
N HIS A 20 -41.35 -27.34 17.36
CA HIS A 20 -40.72 -27.44 18.70
C HIS A 20 -40.10 -28.82 18.94
N HIS A 21 -39.39 -28.95 20.07
CA HIS A 21 -38.78 -30.19 20.55
C HIS A 21 -39.79 -31.33 20.75
N LEU A 22 -39.31 -32.56 20.63
CA LEU A 22 -39.94 -33.72 21.26
C LEU A 22 -38.86 -34.57 21.96
N ILE A 23 -39.08 -34.83 23.24
CA ILE A 23 -38.19 -35.60 24.12
C ILE A 23 -38.65 -37.06 24.06
N ALA A 24 -37.72 -37.98 23.76
CA ALA A 24 -38.00 -39.41 23.76
C ALA A 24 -37.68 -40.03 25.14
N TYR A 25 -38.72 -40.37 25.91
CA TYR A 25 -38.58 -41.24 27.08
C TYR A 25 -38.51 -42.71 26.65
N LEU A 26 -37.60 -43.48 27.25
CA LEU A 26 -37.58 -44.95 27.20
C LEU A 26 -37.77 -45.50 28.62
N PRO A 27 -38.68 -46.47 28.84
CA PRO A 27 -38.78 -47.17 30.11
C PRO A 27 -37.87 -48.41 30.13
N HIS A 28 -37.16 -48.64 31.23
CA HIS A 28 -37.17 -49.89 32.04
C HIS A 28 -36.19 -49.79 33.23
N PRO A 29 -36.33 -50.60 34.30
CA PRO A 29 -35.72 -50.32 35.60
C PRO A 29 -34.43 -51.11 35.91
N HIS A 30 -33.67 -50.58 36.89
CA HIS A 30 -32.56 -51.19 37.65
C HIS A 30 -31.33 -51.73 36.88
N GLY A 31 -30.16 -51.12 37.14
CA GLY A 31 -28.85 -51.69 36.80
C GLY A 31 -27.71 -50.67 36.91
N ASN A 32 -26.75 -50.90 37.81
CA ASN A 32 -25.49 -50.15 37.83
C ASN A 32 -24.49 -50.76 36.84
N LEU A 33 -23.68 -49.96 36.14
CA LEU A 33 -22.19 -49.93 36.23
C LEU A 33 -21.51 -49.13 35.09
N HIS A 34 -20.54 -48.32 35.49
CA HIS A 34 -19.28 -47.92 34.81
C HIS A 34 -19.11 -47.87 33.27
N SER A 35 -18.70 -46.67 32.83
CA SER A 35 -17.56 -46.37 31.93
C SER A 35 -17.73 -46.44 30.39
N PRO A 36 -16.86 -45.76 29.58
CA PRO A 36 -17.16 -45.40 28.19
C PRO A 36 -16.21 -45.98 27.12
N CYS A 37 -16.69 -46.15 25.88
CA CYS A 37 -15.87 -45.95 24.66
C CYS A 37 -16.67 -45.93 23.33
N ASN A 38 -16.22 -45.07 22.41
CA ASN A 38 -16.12 -45.19 20.94
C ASN A 38 -17.20 -45.84 20.04
N PHE A 39 -17.49 -45.11 18.95
CA PHE A 39 -17.76 -45.59 17.57
C PHE A 39 -18.45 -46.96 17.37
N ILE A 40 -19.72 -46.92 16.92
CA ILE A 40 -20.25 -47.86 15.92
C ILE A 40 -20.96 -47.07 14.81
N CYS A 41 -20.67 -47.41 13.55
CA CYS A 41 -21.25 -46.80 12.36
C CYS A 41 -22.48 -47.60 11.89
N ILE A 42 -23.69 -47.04 12.03
CA ILE A 42 -24.90 -47.64 11.45
C ILE A 42 -25.06 -47.14 10.01
N LYS A 43 -24.57 -47.95 9.08
CA LYS A 43 -24.71 -47.79 7.62
C LYS A 43 -26.03 -48.42 7.16
N LYS A 44 -26.62 -47.90 6.07
CA LYS A 44 -27.88 -48.32 5.41
C LYS A 44 -29.19 -47.98 6.16
N VAL A 45 -29.84 -46.88 5.75
CA VAL A 45 -31.09 -46.93 4.96
C VAL A 45 -30.98 -45.83 3.87
N PHE A 46 -31.79 -45.92 2.82
CA PHE A 46 -31.84 -45.09 1.61
C PHE A 46 -30.71 -45.28 0.59
N ASN A 47 -31.15 -45.65 -0.62
CA ASN A 47 -30.32 -45.98 -1.78
C ASN A 47 -30.71 -45.05 -2.94
N ILE A 48 -30.28 -43.79 -2.88
CA ILE A 48 -30.48 -42.80 -3.96
C ILE A 48 -29.12 -42.15 -4.25
N SER A 49 -28.37 -42.73 -5.18
CA SER A 49 -27.07 -42.23 -5.63
C SER A 49 -27.19 -41.05 -6.61
N TYR A 50 -27.76 -39.95 -6.13
CA TYR A 50 -27.64 -38.62 -6.76
C TYR A 50 -26.98 -37.63 -5.81
N LEU A 51 -25.83 -38.02 -5.26
CA LEU A 51 -24.79 -37.06 -4.89
C LEU A 51 -24.25 -36.43 -6.17
N LEU A 52 -25.02 -35.51 -6.76
CA LEU A 52 -24.42 -34.45 -7.56
C LEU A 52 -23.31 -33.84 -6.71
N PRO A 53 -22.05 -33.75 -7.20
CA PRO A 53 -21.05 -33.00 -6.48
C PRO A 53 -21.58 -31.57 -6.37
N ILE A 54 -21.79 -31.11 -5.14
CA ILE A 54 -22.01 -29.68 -4.90
C ILE A 54 -20.66 -29.05 -5.21
N VAL A 55 -20.49 -28.64 -6.47
CA VAL A 55 -19.33 -27.87 -6.93
C VAL A 55 -19.48 -26.49 -6.29
N THR A 56 -19.06 -26.41 -5.03
CA THR A 56 -18.85 -25.16 -4.30
C THR A 56 -17.79 -24.40 -5.07
N LYS A 57 -18.25 -23.52 -5.96
CA LYS A 57 -17.41 -22.68 -6.81
C LYS A 57 -16.36 -22.02 -5.93
N SER A 58 -15.07 -22.22 -6.23
CA SER A 58 -14.04 -21.57 -5.44
C SER A 58 -14.13 -20.06 -5.70
N ASN A 59 -13.95 -19.29 -4.62
CA ASN A 59 -13.92 -17.84 -4.72
C ASN A 59 -12.66 -17.47 -5.51
N ILE A 60 -12.81 -16.60 -6.51
CA ILE A 60 -11.68 -16.11 -7.30
C ILE A 60 -10.54 -15.54 -6.42
N VAL A 61 -10.89 -14.96 -5.26
CA VAL A 61 -9.91 -14.47 -4.27
C VAL A 61 -9.03 -15.59 -3.72
N ASP A 62 -9.61 -16.76 -3.45
CA ASP A 62 -8.89 -17.91 -2.90
C ASP A 62 -7.97 -18.57 -3.93
N GLU A 63 -8.36 -18.58 -5.21
CA GLU A 63 -7.49 -19.06 -6.29
C GLU A 63 -6.32 -18.10 -6.56
N MET A 64 -6.55 -16.78 -6.50
CA MET A 64 -5.48 -15.78 -6.60
C MET A 64 -4.43 -15.96 -5.49
N ASP A 65 -4.86 -16.25 -4.26
CA ASP A 65 -3.97 -16.42 -3.11
C ASP A 65 -3.09 -17.69 -3.19
N LYS A 66 -3.41 -18.65 -4.08
CA LYS A 66 -2.67 -19.90 -4.35
C LYS A 66 -1.70 -19.84 -5.54
N VAL A 67 -1.72 -18.77 -6.35
CA VAL A 67 -0.94 -18.70 -7.60
C VAL A 67 0.56 -18.80 -7.31
N LYS A 68 1.34 -19.46 -8.18
CA LYS A 68 2.81 -19.48 -8.06
C LYS A 68 3.40 -18.16 -8.56
N VAL A 69 4.35 -17.60 -7.80
CA VAL A 69 5.08 -16.37 -8.19
C VAL A 69 5.71 -16.57 -9.57
N SER A 70 5.45 -15.62 -10.48
CA SER A 70 5.78 -15.72 -11.90
C SER A 70 6.41 -14.42 -12.42
N LYS A 71 6.89 -14.40 -13.67
CA LYS A 71 7.46 -13.19 -14.30
C LYS A 71 6.50 -11.98 -14.25
N PHE A 72 5.19 -12.21 -14.29
CA PHE A 72 4.16 -11.18 -14.11
C PHE A 72 4.28 -10.51 -12.73
N HIS A 73 4.40 -11.30 -11.66
CA HIS A 73 4.49 -10.82 -10.29
C HIS A 73 5.75 -9.97 -10.07
N TYR A 74 6.89 -10.41 -10.62
CA TYR A 74 8.13 -9.61 -10.59
C TYR A 74 8.03 -8.32 -11.42
N LYS A 75 7.35 -8.33 -12.57
CA LYS A 75 7.06 -7.10 -13.34
C LYS A 75 6.23 -6.11 -12.50
N MET A 76 5.19 -6.59 -11.83
CA MET A 76 4.34 -5.74 -10.98
C MET A 76 5.14 -5.17 -9.80
N LEU A 77 5.92 -6.02 -9.11
CA LEU A 77 6.80 -5.62 -8.01
C LEU A 77 7.76 -4.51 -8.46
N LEU A 78 8.48 -4.69 -9.57
CA LEU A 78 9.45 -3.69 -10.05
C LEU A 78 8.80 -2.36 -10.46
N LEU A 79 7.61 -2.37 -11.07
CA LEU A 79 6.91 -1.13 -11.47
C LEU A 79 6.24 -0.40 -10.29
N SER A 80 5.92 -1.12 -9.21
CA SER A 80 5.49 -0.55 -7.92
C SER A 80 6.70 0.05 -7.19
N ALA A 81 7.79 -0.72 -7.10
CA ALA A 81 9.02 -0.35 -6.42
C ALA A 81 9.73 0.85 -7.09
N ALA A 82 9.55 1.02 -8.40
CA ALA A 82 10.06 2.17 -9.14
C ALA A 82 9.34 3.50 -8.80
N GLY A 83 8.12 3.49 -8.23
CA GLY A 83 7.50 4.68 -7.64
C GLY A 83 8.11 4.99 -6.28
N VAL A 84 8.12 3.99 -5.41
CA VAL A 84 8.69 4.06 -4.05
C VAL A 84 10.19 4.43 -4.05
N PHE A 85 10.92 4.09 -5.12
CA PHE A 85 12.27 4.58 -5.42
C PHE A 85 12.33 6.09 -5.66
N LEU A 86 11.40 6.65 -6.44
CA LEU A 86 11.31 8.08 -6.73
C LEU A 86 10.89 8.87 -5.50
N ASP A 87 10.01 8.32 -4.68
CA ASP A 87 9.64 8.88 -3.38
C ASP A 87 10.87 8.99 -2.46
N GLY A 88 11.62 7.89 -2.31
CA GLY A 88 12.85 7.87 -1.51
C GLY A 88 13.94 8.78 -2.07
N TYR A 89 14.05 8.89 -3.40
CA TYR A 89 14.97 9.83 -4.05
C TYR A 89 14.59 11.29 -3.76
N ASP A 90 13.35 11.68 -3.99
CA ASP A 90 12.89 13.06 -3.87
C ASP A 90 12.88 13.57 -2.41
N LEU A 91 12.45 12.72 -1.48
CA LEU A 91 12.43 13.04 -0.06
C LEU A 91 13.85 13.16 0.55
N PHE A 92 14.89 12.65 -0.10
CA PHE A 92 16.28 12.72 0.39
C PHE A 92 17.19 13.63 -0.44
N ILE A 93 16.94 13.88 -1.72
CA ILE A 93 17.71 14.87 -2.51
C ILE A 93 17.58 16.27 -1.91
N ILE A 94 16.48 16.57 -1.22
CA ILE A 94 16.27 17.83 -0.50
C ILE A 94 17.33 18.08 0.59
N SER A 95 17.89 17.02 1.20
CA SER A 95 18.94 17.12 2.22
C SER A 95 20.26 17.67 1.65
N VAL A 96 20.58 17.32 0.40
CA VAL A 96 21.74 17.82 -0.34
C VAL A 96 21.46 19.21 -0.88
N VAL A 97 20.28 19.42 -1.48
CA VAL A 97 19.80 20.71 -2.00
C VAL A 97 19.82 21.81 -0.93
N LEU A 98 19.47 21.48 0.32
CA LEU A 98 19.55 22.40 1.46
C LEU A 98 20.96 22.98 1.67
N LEU A 99 22.04 22.23 1.38
CA LEU A 99 23.42 22.74 1.50
C LEU A 99 23.69 23.88 0.51
N PHE A 100 23.12 23.81 -0.69
CA PHE A 100 23.32 24.77 -1.78
C PHE A 100 22.34 25.95 -1.70
N ILE A 101 21.08 25.72 -1.28
CA ILE A 101 20.10 26.80 -1.11
C ILE A 101 20.41 27.67 0.12
N LYS A 102 21.01 27.09 1.18
CA LYS A 102 21.30 27.81 2.44
C LYS A 102 22.08 29.13 2.25
N PRO A 103 23.19 29.21 1.51
CA PRO A 103 23.86 30.49 1.26
C PRO A 103 23.06 31.46 0.39
N ILE A 104 22.16 30.99 -0.49
CA ILE A 104 21.43 31.81 -1.46
C ILE A 104 20.17 32.45 -0.84
N TRP A 105 19.36 31.66 -0.14
CA TRP A 105 18.03 32.09 0.35
C TRP A 105 17.84 32.07 1.86
N ILE A 106 18.66 31.33 2.62
CA ILE A 106 18.46 31.18 4.07
C ILE A 106 19.35 32.13 4.86
N ASN A 107 20.63 32.25 4.48
CA ASN A 107 21.58 33.13 5.16
C ASN A 107 21.26 34.62 4.97
N THR A 108 20.41 34.98 4.00
CA THR A 108 19.91 36.34 3.74
C THR A 108 18.76 36.75 4.67
N LEU A 109 18.01 35.78 5.23
CA LEU A 109 16.93 36.04 6.18
C LEU A 109 17.48 36.45 7.57
N PRO A 110 16.69 37.16 8.40
CA PRO A 110 17.04 37.36 9.81
C PRO A 110 16.89 36.06 10.62
N LEU A 111 17.39 36.07 11.86
CA LEU A 111 17.03 35.07 12.88
C LEU A 111 15.77 35.58 13.62
N PRO A 112 14.80 34.71 13.97
CA PRO A 112 14.86 33.24 13.95
C PRO A 112 14.51 32.57 12.61
N ASP A 113 14.01 33.33 11.64
CA ASP A 113 13.32 32.84 10.44
C ASP A 113 14.10 31.77 9.65
N ARG A 114 15.44 31.86 9.61
CA ARG A 114 16.33 30.85 8.97
C ARG A 114 15.97 29.41 9.34
N SER A 115 15.79 29.14 10.63
CA SER A 115 15.53 27.78 11.14
C SER A 115 14.10 27.33 10.81
N ILE A 116 13.14 28.26 10.86
CA ILE A 116 11.73 28.02 10.55
C ILE A 116 11.59 27.68 9.05
N VAL A 117 12.22 28.46 8.17
CA VAL A 117 12.18 28.25 6.72
C VAL A 117 12.93 26.97 6.31
N MET A 118 14.10 26.67 6.90
CA MET A 118 14.75 25.36 6.69
C MET A 118 13.84 24.19 7.11
N GLY A 119 13.16 24.33 8.25
CA GLY A 119 12.16 23.37 8.72
C GLY A 119 11.05 23.12 7.71
N PHE A 120 10.46 24.20 7.16
CA PHE A 120 9.41 24.08 6.15
C PHE A 120 9.90 23.53 4.81
N ILE A 121 11.12 23.81 4.37
CA ILE A 121 11.67 23.21 3.13
C ILE A 121 11.67 21.68 3.25
N ALA A 122 12.22 21.13 4.34
CA ALA A 122 12.27 19.69 4.55
C ALA A 122 10.87 19.09 4.80
N ALA A 123 10.07 19.70 5.67
CA ALA A 123 8.78 19.15 6.09
C ALA A 123 7.65 19.33 5.06
N SER A 124 7.74 20.30 4.14
CA SER A 124 6.65 20.62 3.20
C SER A 124 6.16 19.43 2.39
N ALA A 125 7.06 18.62 1.84
CA ALA A 125 6.71 17.40 1.12
C ALA A 125 5.99 16.37 2.02
N LEU A 126 6.43 16.20 3.27
CA LEU A 126 5.79 15.29 4.24
C LEU A 126 4.39 15.76 4.65
N ILE A 127 4.20 17.07 4.83
CA ILE A 127 2.88 17.69 5.07
C ILE A 127 1.98 17.49 3.84
N GLY A 128 2.55 17.57 2.64
CA GLY A 128 1.89 17.20 1.39
C GLY A 128 1.46 15.73 1.37
N MET A 129 2.35 14.81 1.74
CA MET A 129 2.09 13.37 1.79
C MET A 129 0.94 13.02 2.73
N PHE A 130 0.87 13.67 3.90
CA PHE A 130 -0.25 13.54 4.82
C PHE A 130 -1.58 13.91 4.13
N VAL A 131 -1.64 15.07 3.47
CA VAL A 131 -2.84 15.53 2.73
C VAL A 131 -3.18 14.59 1.58
N GLY A 132 -2.17 14.12 0.82
CA GLY A 132 -2.31 13.19 -0.30
C GLY A 132 -2.89 11.84 0.12
N ALA A 133 -2.34 11.23 1.17
CA ALA A 133 -2.78 9.93 1.68
C ALA A 133 -4.24 9.96 2.14
N PHE A 134 -4.65 11.02 2.86
CA PHE A 134 -6.04 11.17 3.32
C PHE A 134 -7.03 11.51 2.19
N THR A 135 -6.60 12.18 1.12
CA THR A 135 -7.50 12.62 0.03
C THR A 135 -7.48 11.67 -1.16
N LEU A 136 -6.34 11.51 -1.83
CA LEU A 136 -6.19 10.74 -3.07
C LEU A 136 -6.30 9.22 -2.84
N GLY A 137 -5.90 8.73 -1.66
CA GLY A 137 -6.09 7.33 -1.28
C GLY A 137 -7.56 6.88 -1.43
N HIS A 138 -8.52 7.69 -0.99
CA HIS A 138 -9.96 7.41 -1.13
C HIS A 138 -10.49 7.55 -2.57
N TYR A 139 -9.84 8.35 -3.42
CA TYR A 139 -10.20 8.44 -4.84
C TYR A 139 -9.71 7.23 -5.65
N THR A 140 -8.61 6.59 -5.23
CA THR A 140 -8.06 5.36 -5.85
C THR A 140 -9.11 4.27 -6.00
N ASP A 141 -9.90 3.97 -4.96
CA ASP A 141 -10.95 2.95 -5.00
C ASP A 141 -12.07 3.26 -6.00
N ARG A 142 -12.21 4.54 -6.42
CA ARG A 142 -13.21 4.97 -7.41
C ARG A 142 -12.67 4.89 -8.84
N ILE A 143 -11.41 5.24 -9.07
CA ILE A 143 -10.84 5.40 -10.43
C ILE A 143 -9.98 4.22 -10.91
N GLY A 144 -9.54 3.35 -9.99
CA GLY A 144 -8.65 2.23 -10.27
C GLY A 144 -7.23 2.51 -9.79
N ARG A 145 -6.53 1.46 -9.35
CA ARG A 145 -5.18 1.58 -8.80
C ARG A 145 -4.20 2.00 -9.89
N LYS A 146 -4.30 1.37 -11.08
CA LYS A 146 -3.45 1.67 -12.24
C LYS A 146 -3.69 3.09 -12.76
N THR A 147 -4.95 3.53 -12.76
CA THR A 147 -5.31 4.90 -13.15
C THR A 147 -4.66 5.92 -12.23
N MET A 148 -4.77 5.72 -10.92
CA MET A 148 -4.17 6.64 -9.94
C MET A 148 -2.64 6.64 -10.06
N TYR A 149 -2.02 5.47 -10.24
CA TYR A 149 -0.57 5.24 -10.47
C TYR A 149 0.07 5.98 -11.66
N VAL A 150 -0.75 6.57 -12.53
CA VAL A 150 -0.28 7.44 -13.62
C VAL A 150 -0.56 8.91 -13.29
N ILE A 151 -1.63 9.20 -12.56
CA ILE A 151 -2.01 10.56 -12.14
C ILE A 151 -1.08 11.08 -11.04
N ASP A 152 -0.79 10.28 -10.01
CA ASP A 152 0.13 10.63 -8.93
C ASP A 152 1.53 10.96 -9.45
N LEU A 153 2.03 10.16 -10.38
CA LEU A 153 3.37 10.30 -10.94
C LEU A 153 3.47 11.43 -12.00
N ILE A 154 2.38 11.74 -12.70
CA ILE A 154 2.26 12.98 -13.48
C ILE A 154 2.30 14.19 -12.53
N PHE A 155 1.61 14.14 -11.39
CA PHE A 155 1.63 15.19 -10.37
C PHE A 155 3.05 15.41 -9.83
N PHE A 156 3.75 14.32 -9.49
CA PHE A 156 5.17 14.32 -9.12
C PHE A 156 6.03 15.00 -10.19
N VAL A 157 5.94 14.58 -11.46
CA VAL A 157 6.74 15.14 -12.57
C VAL A 157 6.51 16.65 -12.72
N VAL A 158 5.26 17.10 -12.66
CA VAL A 158 4.91 18.52 -12.77
C VAL A 158 5.50 19.32 -11.61
N PHE A 159 5.30 18.90 -10.36
CA PHE A 159 5.72 19.67 -9.20
C PHE A 159 7.22 19.52 -8.86
N ALA A 160 7.89 18.44 -9.30
CA ALA A 160 9.35 18.33 -9.26
C ALA A 160 10.00 19.30 -10.26
N GLY A 161 9.47 19.35 -11.49
CA GLY A 161 9.89 20.33 -12.51
C GLY A 161 9.67 21.77 -12.04
N LEU A 162 8.49 22.08 -11.48
CA LEU A 162 8.23 23.40 -10.91
C LEU A 162 9.14 23.71 -9.71
N SER A 163 9.44 22.74 -8.84
CA SER A 163 10.39 22.91 -7.73
C SER A 163 11.79 23.29 -8.22
N ALA A 164 12.28 22.67 -9.30
CA ALA A 164 13.54 23.05 -9.95
C ALA A 164 13.51 24.46 -10.57
N LEU A 165 12.32 24.96 -10.93
CA LEU A 165 12.09 26.29 -11.49
C LEU A 165 11.73 27.37 -10.45
N ALA A 166 11.73 27.04 -9.14
CA ALA A 166 11.39 28.00 -8.08
C ALA A 166 12.33 29.22 -8.08
N GLN A 167 11.76 30.42 -7.93
CA GLN A 167 12.51 31.69 -7.90
C GLN A 167 12.81 32.16 -6.47
N ASP A 168 11.99 31.73 -5.51
CA ASP A 168 12.16 32.00 -4.10
C ASP A 168 11.84 30.75 -3.23
N VAL A 169 12.16 30.87 -1.95
CA VAL A 169 12.06 29.78 -0.97
C VAL A 169 10.63 29.39 -0.61
N TYR A 170 9.68 30.33 -0.62
CA TYR A 170 8.27 30.06 -0.33
C TYR A 170 7.60 29.40 -1.53
N GLN A 171 7.95 29.81 -2.76
CA GLN A 171 7.54 29.11 -3.97
C GLN A 171 8.06 27.67 -3.99
N LEU A 172 9.33 27.42 -3.59
CA LEU A 172 9.85 26.05 -3.43
C LEU A 172 9.06 25.25 -2.39
N ILE A 173 8.75 25.83 -1.22
CA ILE A 173 7.94 25.20 -0.17
C ILE A 173 6.54 24.81 -0.70
N ILE A 174 5.90 25.69 -1.49
CA ILE A 174 4.59 25.42 -2.10
C ILE A 174 4.68 24.28 -3.12
N PHE A 175 5.68 24.29 -4.01
CA PHE A 175 5.85 23.21 -5.00
C PHE A 175 6.24 21.87 -4.36
N ARG A 176 7.07 21.87 -3.31
CA ARG A 176 7.37 20.68 -2.50
C ARG A 176 6.13 20.11 -1.81
N PHE A 177 5.28 20.98 -1.22
CA PHE A 177 4.01 20.56 -0.63
C PHE A 177 3.06 19.94 -1.66
N LEU A 178 2.92 20.57 -2.82
CA LEU A 178 2.07 20.03 -3.90
C LEU A 178 2.61 18.70 -4.44
N LEU A 179 3.92 18.58 -4.68
CA LEU A 179 4.54 17.29 -5.03
C LEU A 179 4.26 16.22 -3.97
N GLY A 180 4.36 16.59 -2.69
CA GLY A 180 4.10 15.68 -1.57
C GLY A 180 2.70 15.07 -1.60
N ILE A 181 1.67 15.81 -2.04
CA ILE A 181 0.31 15.27 -2.22
C ILE A 181 0.31 14.12 -3.23
N GLY A 182 1.15 14.18 -4.27
CA GLY A 182 1.37 13.07 -5.22
C GLY A 182 2.00 11.85 -4.54
N ILE A 183 3.14 12.03 -3.87
CA ILE A 183 3.83 10.94 -3.13
C ILE A 183 2.90 10.27 -2.09
N GLY A 184 2.09 11.06 -1.39
CA GLY A 184 1.14 10.57 -0.40
C GLY A 184 0.10 9.58 -0.95
N ALA A 185 -0.13 9.60 -2.26
CA ALA A 185 -0.98 8.63 -2.94
C ALA A 185 -0.26 7.29 -3.19
N ASP A 186 1.01 7.28 -3.61
CA ASP A 186 1.67 6.05 -4.08
C ASP A 186 1.76 4.99 -2.97
N TYR A 187 2.08 5.37 -1.73
CA TYR A 187 2.24 4.46 -0.59
C TYR A 187 1.03 3.51 -0.36
N PRO A 188 -0.22 4.01 -0.15
CA PRO A 188 -1.39 3.14 -0.01
C PRO A 188 -1.74 2.40 -1.31
N ILE A 189 -1.50 2.98 -2.49
CA ILE A 189 -1.80 2.31 -3.77
C ILE A 189 -0.81 1.16 -4.02
N SER A 190 0.48 1.36 -3.79
CA SER A 190 1.58 0.41 -4.01
C SER A 190 1.44 -0.82 -3.13
N SER A 191 1.25 -0.61 -1.82
CA SER A 191 0.97 -1.67 -0.86
C SER A 191 -0.30 -2.45 -1.21
N THR A 192 -1.39 -1.76 -1.57
CA THR A 192 -2.66 -2.37 -1.98
C THR A 192 -2.50 -3.16 -3.29
N TYR A 193 -1.97 -2.55 -4.34
CA TYR A 193 -1.79 -3.15 -5.67
C TYR A 193 -0.94 -4.43 -5.58
N ILE A 194 0.21 -4.38 -4.92
CA ILE A 194 1.01 -5.59 -4.69
C ILE A 194 0.25 -6.62 -3.85
N SER A 195 -0.50 -6.23 -2.81
CA SER A 195 -1.31 -7.18 -2.03
C SER A 195 -2.43 -7.87 -2.82
N GLU A 196 -2.98 -7.19 -3.84
CA GLU A 196 -4.05 -7.68 -4.71
C GLU A 196 -3.55 -8.60 -5.82
N PHE A 197 -2.26 -8.57 -6.17
CA PHE A 197 -1.62 -9.51 -7.10
C PHE A 197 -0.75 -10.58 -6.42
N ALA A 198 -0.28 -10.37 -5.19
CA ALA A 198 0.64 -11.29 -4.53
C ALA A 198 -0.06 -12.51 -3.90
N PRO A 199 0.47 -13.74 -4.09
CA PRO A 199 0.01 -14.94 -3.39
C PRO A 199 0.14 -14.81 -1.88
N ALA A 200 -0.74 -15.45 -1.11
CA ALA A 200 -0.84 -15.25 0.35
C ALA A 200 0.50 -15.44 1.07
N GLU A 201 1.18 -16.55 0.77
CA GLU A 201 2.45 -16.97 1.40
C GLU A 201 3.60 -15.99 1.15
N LYS A 202 3.59 -15.23 0.05
CA LYS A 202 4.67 -14.31 -0.35
C LYS A 202 4.27 -12.83 -0.32
N ARG A 203 3.02 -12.52 0.06
CA ARG A 203 2.46 -11.17 0.11
C ARG A 203 3.29 -10.21 0.95
N GLY A 204 3.63 -10.58 2.20
CA GLY A 204 4.47 -9.77 3.08
C GLY A 204 5.83 -9.47 2.44
N LYS A 205 6.56 -10.52 2.05
CA LYS A 205 7.87 -10.40 1.41
C LYS A 205 7.86 -9.53 0.15
N MET A 206 6.84 -9.65 -0.71
CA MET A 206 6.72 -8.84 -1.94
C MET A 206 6.48 -7.35 -1.61
N ILE A 207 5.67 -7.04 -0.60
CA ILE A 207 5.44 -5.66 -0.15
C ILE A 207 6.72 -5.09 0.48
N SER A 208 7.38 -5.81 1.39
CA SER A 208 8.66 -5.37 2.00
C SER A 208 9.78 -5.17 0.96
N SER A 209 9.84 -6.05 -0.06
CA SER A 209 10.78 -5.90 -1.18
C SER A 209 10.50 -4.66 -2.02
N THR A 210 9.23 -4.25 -2.14
CA THR A 210 8.82 -3.02 -2.82
C THR A 210 9.31 -1.79 -2.04
N PHE A 211 9.14 -1.78 -0.71
CA PHE A 211 9.61 -0.68 0.14
C PHE A 211 11.13 -0.57 0.28
N THR A 212 11.88 -1.65 0.05
CA THR A 212 13.36 -1.58 0.07
C THR A 212 13.94 -0.69 -1.02
N PHE A 213 13.23 -0.51 -2.14
CA PHE A 213 13.65 0.42 -3.20
C PHE A 213 13.63 1.89 -2.76
N TRP A 214 12.90 2.23 -1.69
CA TRP A 214 12.92 3.56 -1.08
C TRP A 214 14.33 3.96 -0.62
N GLY A 215 15.03 3.06 0.10
CA GLY A 215 16.41 3.28 0.54
C GLY A 215 17.40 3.33 -0.62
N ILE A 216 17.16 2.56 -1.69
CA ILE A 216 17.94 2.64 -2.94
C ILE A 216 17.72 4.02 -3.61
N GLY A 217 16.50 4.56 -3.53
CA GLY A 217 16.18 5.93 -3.96
C GLY A 217 16.98 6.98 -3.19
N ALA A 218 16.95 6.92 -1.86
CA ALA A 218 17.68 7.84 -0.99
C ALA A 218 19.21 7.82 -1.24
N LEU A 219 19.81 6.62 -1.31
CA LEU A 219 21.22 6.47 -1.70
C LEU A 219 21.49 7.04 -3.11
N THR A 220 20.59 6.82 -4.07
CA THR A 220 20.74 7.37 -5.42
C THR A 220 20.64 8.89 -5.43
N ALA A 221 19.84 9.50 -4.55
CA ALA A 221 19.81 10.94 -4.36
C ALA A 221 21.14 11.47 -3.80
N ALA A 222 21.72 10.82 -2.79
CA ALA A 222 23.04 11.18 -2.28
C ALA A 222 24.13 11.06 -3.37
N ILE A 223 24.12 9.99 -4.18
CA ILE A 223 25.08 9.77 -5.28
C ILE A 223 24.90 10.80 -6.41
N VAL A 224 23.68 11.08 -6.85
CA VAL A 224 23.43 12.10 -7.90
C VAL A 224 23.74 13.50 -7.40
N GLY A 225 23.38 13.81 -6.14
CA GLY A 225 23.78 15.04 -5.46
C GLY A 225 25.29 15.23 -5.39
N TYR A 226 26.04 14.16 -5.07
CA TYR A 226 27.51 14.16 -5.08
C TYR A 226 28.09 14.46 -6.47
N PHE A 227 27.60 13.82 -7.54
CA PHE A 227 28.12 14.07 -8.89
C PHE A 227 27.77 15.48 -9.42
N ILE A 228 26.58 16.01 -9.11
CA ILE A 228 26.22 17.40 -9.46
C ILE A 228 27.06 18.40 -8.63
N ALA A 229 27.28 18.12 -7.34
CA ALA A 229 28.15 18.92 -6.48
C ALA A 229 29.60 18.93 -6.96
N LEU A 230 30.15 17.81 -7.45
CA LEU A 230 31.47 17.75 -8.08
C LEU A 230 31.54 18.53 -9.40
N TRP A 231 30.51 18.41 -10.23
CA TRP A 231 30.48 19.04 -11.56
C TRP A 231 30.39 20.57 -11.47
N ASN A 232 29.65 21.11 -10.50
CA ASN A 232 29.55 22.55 -10.28
C ASN A 232 29.45 22.90 -8.78
N PRO A 233 30.58 22.91 -8.04
CA PRO A 233 30.60 23.09 -6.58
C PRO A 233 30.15 24.48 -6.09
N LEU A 234 30.26 25.49 -6.95
CA LEU A 234 29.91 26.88 -6.66
C LEU A 234 28.68 27.36 -7.45
N GLY A 235 27.96 26.45 -8.11
CA GLY A 235 26.86 26.77 -9.00
C GLY A 235 25.61 27.22 -8.25
N THR A 236 25.16 28.44 -8.52
CA THR A 236 23.88 29.00 -8.06
C THR A 236 22.66 28.16 -8.45
N ASP A 237 22.80 27.34 -9.48
CA ASP A 237 21.73 26.54 -10.08
C ASP A 237 21.97 25.02 -9.95
N SER A 238 23.05 24.60 -9.28
CA SER A 238 23.33 23.17 -9.05
C SER A 238 22.21 22.46 -8.30
N TRP A 239 21.54 23.16 -7.37
CA TRP A 239 20.36 22.65 -6.66
C TRP A 239 19.14 22.46 -7.59
N ARG A 240 18.99 23.27 -8.65
CA ARG A 240 17.91 23.11 -9.64
C ARG A 240 18.09 21.80 -10.40
N LEU A 241 19.34 21.50 -10.79
CA LEU A 241 19.68 20.26 -11.48
C LEU A 241 19.42 19.04 -10.60
N MET A 242 19.72 19.11 -9.29
CA MET A 242 19.42 18.05 -8.32
C MET A 242 17.91 17.77 -8.21
N LEU A 243 17.06 18.79 -8.17
CA LEU A 243 15.61 18.61 -8.16
C LEU A 243 15.08 18.11 -9.52
N LEU A 244 15.65 18.59 -10.62
CA LEU A 244 15.26 18.21 -11.97
C LEU A 244 15.68 16.76 -12.32
N SER A 245 16.77 16.25 -11.75
CA SER A 245 17.24 14.88 -12.02
C SER A 245 16.29 13.79 -11.52
N GLY A 246 15.36 14.09 -10.60
CA GLY A 246 14.26 13.19 -10.23
C GLY A 246 13.17 13.05 -11.30
N VAL A 247 13.01 14.05 -12.17
CA VAL A 247 11.99 14.05 -13.24
C VAL A 247 12.32 13.02 -14.33
N VAL A 248 13.60 12.86 -14.67
CA VAL A 248 14.05 11.95 -15.74
C VAL A 248 13.62 10.48 -15.50
N PRO A 249 13.95 9.84 -14.36
CA PRO A 249 13.47 8.49 -14.08
C PRO A 249 11.94 8.46 -13.89
N ALA A 250 11.31 9.51 -13.34
CA ALA A 250 9.86 9.54 -13.18
C ALA A 250 9.10 9.48 -14.52
N VAL A 251 9.53 10.21 -15.54
CA VAL A 251 8.94 10.13 -16.90
C VAL A 251 9.09 8.73 -17.50
N ILE A 252 10.23 8.05 -17.27
CA ILE A 252 10.43 6.66 -17.70
C ILE A 252 9.46 5.72 -16.95
N VAL A 253 9.28 5.90 -15.65
CA VAL A 253 8.37 5.07 -14.84
C VAL A 253 6.91 5.31 -15.23
N ILE A 254 6.47 6.54 -15.54
CA ILE A 254 5.13 6.82 -16.12
C ILE A 254 4.92 5.96 -17.38
N ALA A 255 5.85 6.02 -18.33
CA ALA A 255 5.76 5.27 -19.59
C ALA A 255 5.65 3.76 -19.34
N LEU A 256 6.44 3.21 -18.41
CA LEU A 256 6.40 1.79 -18.06
C LEU A 256 5.12 1.39 -17.30
N ARG A 257 4.62 2.24 -16.40
CA ARG A 257 3.35 2.04 -15.65
C ARG A 257 2.14 1.95 -16.58
N THR A 258 2.16 2.59 -17.75
CA THR A 258 1.08 2.40 -18.76
C THR A 258 0.87 0.93 -19.15
N THR A 259 1.92 0.10 -19.05
CA THR A 259 1.90 -1.34 -19.42
C THR A 259 1.41 -2.27 -18.29
N MET A 260 0.94 -1.72 -17.18
CA MET A 260 0.32 -2.47 -16.08
C MET A 260 -1.18 -2.74 -16.39
N PRO A 261 -1.73 -3.89 -15.98
CA PRO A 261 -3.18 -4.08 -15.94
C PRO A 261 -3.80 -3.29 -14.76
N GLU A 262 -5.12 -3.29 -14.70
CA GLU A 262 -5.84 -2.89 -13.48
C GLU A 262 -6.11 -4.13 -12.60
N SER A 263 -6.27 -3.93 -11.29
CA SER A 263 -6.46 -5.01 -10.32
C SER A 263 -7.70 -5.87 -10.62
N PRO A 264 -7.58 -7.23 -10.65
CA PRO A 264 -8.74 -8.11 -10.76
C PRO A 264 -9.78 -7.87 -9.67
N ARG A 265 -9.34 -7.65 -8.42
CA ARG A 265 -10.22 -7.41 -7.27
C ARG A 265 -11.01 -6.11 -7.45
N TRP A 266 -10.33 -5.04 -7.88
CA TRP A 266 -11.00 -3.78 -8.22
C TRP A 266 -11.97 -3.94 -9.39
N LEU A 267 -11.54 -4.56 -10.50
CA LEU A 267 -12.38 -4.75 -11.69
C LEU A 267 -13.68 -5.50 -11.36
N LEU A 268 -13.62 -6.55 -10.55
CA LEU A 268 -14.80 -7.28 -10.08
C LEU A 268 -15.67 -6.45 -9.13
N SER A 269 -15.08 -5.66 -8.23
CA SER A 269 -15.84 -4.71 -7.40
C SER A 269 -16.58 -3.62 -8.20
N GLN A 270 -16.19 -3.40 -9.46
CA GLN A 270 -16.81 -2.50 -10.43
C GLN A 270 -17.62 -3.23 -11.52
N ALA A 271 -17.91 -4.53 -11.32
CA ALA A 271 -18.63 -5.41 -12.25
C ALA A 271 -18.00 -5.58 -13.66
N LYS A 272 -16.71 -5.26 -13.83
CA LYS A 272 -15.96 -5.37 -15.10
C LYS A 272 -15.39 -6.79 -15.30
N THR A 273 -16.27 -7.79 -15.23
CA THR A 273 -15.88 -9.22 -15.18
C THR A 273 -15.04 -9.69 -16.36
N GLU A 274 -15.36 -9.26 -17.58
CA GLU A 274 -14.58 -9.63 -18.78
C GLU A 274 -13.14 -9.09 -18.71
N SER A 275 -12.96 -7.83 -18.26
CA SER A 275 -11.64 -7.24 -18.04
C SER A 275 -10.88 -7.97 -16.94
N ALA A 276 -11.54 -8.33 -15.84
CA ALA A 276 -10.92 -9.10 -14.76
C ALA A 276 -10.43 -10.47 -15.26
N LEU A 277 -11.24 -11.19 -16.03
CA LEU A 277 -10.86 -12.49 -16.61
C LEU A 277 -9.63 -12.40 -17.52
N LYS A 278 -9.48 -11.32 -18.29
CA LYS A 278 -8.28 -11.08 -19.12
C LYS A 278 -7.02 -10.94 -18.24
N VAL A 279 -7.09 -10.23 -17.12
CA VAL A 279 -5.95 -10.08 -16.19
C VAL A 279 -5.69 -11.37 -15.40
N LEU A 280 -6.73 -12.09 -15.00
CA LEU A 280 -6.60 -13.37 -14.29
C LEU A 280 -5.92 -14.45 -15.16
N LYS A 281 -6.18 -14.47 -16.47
CA LYS A 281 -5.43 -15.33 -17.42
C LYS A 281 -3.98 -14.90 -17.65
N MET A 282 -3.59 -13.66 -17.31
CA MET A 282 -2.17 -13.24 -17.28
C MET A 282 -1.45 -13.70 -15.99
N LEU A 283 -2.20 -13.89 -14.89
CA LEU A 283 -1.69 -14.45 -13.64
C LEU A 283 -1.54 -15.97 -13.71
N ASN A 284 -2.58 -16.65 -14.19
CA ASN A 284 -2.66 -18.10 -14.34
C ASN A 284 -3.34 -18.44 -15.68
N PRO A 285 -2.58 -18.83 -16.72
CA PRO A 285 -3.13 -19.19 -18.03
C PRO A 285 -4.10 -20.39 -17.99
N ASP A 286 -3.83 -21.34 -17.08
CA ASP A 286 -4.58 -22.59 -16.94
C ASP A 286 -5.85 -22.45 -16.07
N LEU A 287 -6.24 -21.22 -15.73
CA LEU A 287 -7.39 -20.93 -14.87
C LEU A 287 -8.71 -21.32 -15.57
N ASN A 288 -9.29 -22.44 -15.14
CA ASN A 288 -10.65 -22.85 -15.50
C ASN A 288 -11.66 -21.86 -14.90
N VAL A 289 -12.40 -21.15 -15.75
CA VAL A 289 -13.31 -20.07 -15.38
C VAL A 289 -14.69 -20.59 -14.94
N ASP A 290 -15.13 -21.72 -15.47
CA ASP A 290 -16.53 -22.17 -15.38
C ASP A 290 -16.93 -22.53 -13.93
N ASN A 291 -15.96 -22.98 -13.14
CA ASN A 291 -16.11 -23.37 -11.74
C ASN A 291 -15.84 -22.25 -10.71
N LEU A 292 -15.63 -21.00 -11.14
CA LEU A 292 -15.32 -19.89 -10.22
C LEU A 292 -16.58 -19.08 -9.85
N ASP A 293 -16.63 -18.54 -8.64
CA ASP A 293 -17.50 -17.39 -8.35
C ASP A 293 -16.70 -16.09 -8.53
N MET A 294 -17.17 -15.26 -9.46
CA MET A 294 -16.58 -13.98 -9.83
C MET A 294 -17.11 -12.82 -8.96
N LYS A 295 -18.01 -13.08 -8.01
CA LYS A 295 -18.60 -12.05 -7.13
C LYS A 295 -17.67 -11.69 -5.97
N VAL A 296 -16.91 -10.62 -6.12
CA VAL A 296 -16.26 -9.96 -4.97
C VAL A 296 -17.33 -9.22 -4.15
N LYS A 297 -17.52 -9.63 -2.90
CA LYS A 297 -18.44 -8.98 -1.96
C LYS A 297 -17.97 -7.55 -1.65
N LYS A 298 -18.72 -6.54 -2.10
CA LYS A 298 -18.36 -5.12 -1.93
C LYS A 298 -18.72 -4.64 -0.52
N GLU A 299 -17.89 -4.97 0.45
CA GLU A 299 -18.03 -4.50 1.83
C GLU A 299 -17.79 -2.97 1.90
N ARG A 300 -18.65 -2.26 2.64
CA ARG A 300 -18.56 -0.81 2.80
C ARG A 300 -17.71 -0.49 4.03
N SER A 301 -16.41 -0.36 3.85
CA SER A 301 -15.51 0.12 4.90
C SER A 301 -15.64 1.63 5.11
N SER A 302 -15.42 2.06 6.35
CA SER A 302 -15.27 3.45 6.78
C SER A 302 -13.89 3.65 7.40
N ILE A 303 -13.35 4.87 7.33
CA ILE A 303 -12.14 5.25 8.08
C ILE A 303 -12.35 5.04 9.60
N ARG A 304 -13.60 5.14 10.08
CA ARG A 304 -13.96 4.86 11.48
C ARG A 304 -13.78 3.39 11.88
N ASP A 305 -13.79 2.46 10.92
CA ASP A 305 -13.66 1.03 11.22
C ASP A 305 -12.24 0.68 11.67
N LEU A 306 -11.24 1.45 11.22
CA LEU A 306 -9.83 1.32 11.64
C LEU A 306 -9.64 1.50 13.15
N VAL A 307 -10.47 2.34 13.78
CA VAL A 307 -10.46 2.58 15.23
C VAL A 307 -11.56 1.80 15.98
N SER A 308 -12.31 0.95 15.29
CA SER A 308 -13.29 0.06 15.93
C SER A 308 -12.59 -1.01 16.79
N PRO A 309 -13.24 -1.57 17.84
CA PRO A 309 -12.63 -2.58 18.70
C PRO A 309 -12.08 -3.83 17.98
N VAL A 310 -12.59 -4.13 16.78
CA VAL A 310 -12.15 -5.27 15.95
C VAL A 310 -10.76 -5.02 15.34
N TYR A 311 -10.47 -3.78 14.92
CA TYR A 311 -9.24 -3.43 14.19
C TYR A 311 -8.25 -2.62 15.02
N LEU A 312 -8.67 -1.91 16.06
CA LEU A 312 -7.85 -0.97 16.84
C LEU A 312 -6.49 -1.54 17.27
N ARG A 313 -6.41 -2.79 17.74
CA ARG A 313 -5.13 -3.42 18.12
C ARG A 313 -4.18 -3.61 16.92
N ARG A 314 -4.71 -3.92 15.73
CA ARG A 314 -3.93 -4.04 14.48
C ARG A 314 -3.50 -2.66 13.98
N THR A 315 -4.41 -1.68 14.05
CA THR A 315 -4.17 -0.29 13.66
C THR A 315 -3.07 0.35 14.53
N LEU A 316 -3.12 0.19 15.85
CA LEU A 316 -2.07 0.67 16.76
C LEU A 316 -0.73 -0.06 16.55
N PHE A 317 -0.75 -1.37 16.27
CA PHE A 317 0.46 -2.13 15.93
C PHE A 317 1.11 -1.69 14.62
N ALA A 318 0.35 -1.10 13.68
CA ALA A 318 0.90 -0.44 12.50
C ALA A 318 1.36 1.00 12.82
N TRP A 319 0.50 1.82 13.43
CA TRP A 319 0.76 3.25 13.64
C TRP A 319 1.94 3.53 14.57
N ILE A 320 2.12 2.77 15.67
CA ILE A 320 3.15 3.09 16.67
C ILE A 320 4.57 2.86 16.12
N PRO A 321 4.90 1.71 15.47
CA PRO A 321 6.22 1.53 14.86
C PRO A 321 6.49 2.51 13.73
N TRP A 322 5.52 2.78 12.85
CA TRP A 322 5.68 3.75 11.76
C TRP A 322 5.92 5.17 12.29
N PHE A 323 5.17 5.63 13.28
CA PHE A 323 5.35 6.96 13.88
C PHE A 323 6.76 7.16 14.46
N PHE A 324 7.29 6.18 15.20
CA PHE A 324 8.66 6.26 15.71
C PHE A 324 9.73 6.09 14.63
N MET A 325 9.47 5.27 13.60
CA MET A 325 10.34 5.13 12.44
C MET A 325 10.45 6.45 11.67
N ASP A 326 9.32 7.07 11.32
CA ASP A 326 9.27 8.31 10.53
C ASP A 326 9.95 9.47 11.27
N ILE A 327 9.80 9.56 12.60
CA ILE A 327 10.54 10.54 13.43
C ILE A 327 12.06 10.35 13.29
N ALA A 328 12.56 9.12 13.36
CA ALA A 328 14.00 8.86 13.24
C ALA A 328 14.49 9.06 11.79
N VAL A 329 13.77 8.49 10.82
CA VAL A 329 14.14 8.44 9.40
C VAL A 329 14.11 9.83 8.77
N TYR A 330 13.02 10.58 8.88
CA TYR A 330 12.96 11.92 8.31
C TYR A 330 13.62 12.96 9.20
N GLY A 331 13.43 12.89 10.52
CA GLY A 331 13.96 13.86 11.47
C GLY A 331 15.49 13.90 11.58
N ILE A 332 16.17 12.77 11.36
CA ILE A 332 17.63 12.73 11.23
C ILE A 332 18.03 12.76 9.75
N GLY A 333 17.46 11.88 8.92
CA GLY A 333 17.88 11.65 7.53
C GLY A 333 17.88 12.90 6.65
N MET A 334 16.83 13.72 6.71
CA MET A 334 16.75 14.98 5.93
C MET A 334 17.80 16.02 6.33
N TYR A 335 18.42 15.87 7.51
CA TYR A 335 19.45 16.77 8.03
C TYR A 335 20.84 16.13 8.14
N THR A 336 21.02 14.84 7.83
CA THR A 336 22.31 14.12 7.93
C THR A 336 23.48 14.89 7.30
N PRO A 337 23.39 15.45 6.08
CA PRO A 337 24.51 16.24 5.51
C PRO A 337 24.81 17.52 6.30
N THR A 338 23.79 18.16 6.88
CA THR A 338 23.95 19.37 7.72
C THR A 338 24.52 19.03 9.10
N ILE A 339 24.13 17.89 9.67
CA ILE A 339 24.66 17.37 10.93
C ILE A 339 26.14 17.00 10.76
N LEU A 340 26.53 16.36 9.66
CA LEU A 340 27.93 16.05 9.35
C LEU A 340 28.80 17.32 9.22
N GLN A 341 28.31 18.38 8.55
CA GLN A 341 29.00 19.68 8.54
C GLN A 341 29.20 20.24 9.95
N ALA A 342 28.20 20.16 10.82
CA ALA A 342 28.28 20.63 12.21
C ALA A 342 29.26 19.79 13.07
N LEU A 343 29.39 18.48 12.78
CA LEU A 343 30.36 17.58 13.43
C LEU A 343 31.80 17.75 12.92
N GLY A 344 32.03 18.54 11.87
CA GLY A 344 33.37 18.91 11.39
C GLY A 344 33.66 18.61 9.93
N PHE A 345 32.78 17.90 9.21
CA PHE A 345 32.90 17.63 7.77
C PHE A 345 32.53 18.86 6.94
N ARG A 346 33.30 19.95 7.10
CA ARG A 346 33.00 21.30 6.57
C ARG A 346 32.89 21.38 5.05
N ASP A 347 33.49 20.42 4.33
CA ASP A 347 33.32 20.25 2.90
C ASP A 347 31.94 19.61 2.60
N PRO A 348 31.05 20.26 1.81
CA PRO A 348 29.80 19.67 1.37
C PRO A 348 29.97 18.30 0.73
N ILE A 349 31.04 18.07 -0.03
CA ILE A 349 31.31 16.81 -0.72
C ILE A 349 31.52 15.68 0.31
N GLN A 350 32.32 15.91 1.34
CA GLN A 350 32.53 14.95 2.44
C GLN A 350 31.23 14.63 3.20
N SER A 351 30.39 15.64 3.44
CA SER A 351 29.11 15.45 4.11
C SER A 351 28.10 14.64 3.26
N ILE A 352 28.10 14.81 1.94
CA ILE A 352 27.28 13.99 1.03
C ILE A 352 27.80 12.55 0.99
N VAL A 353 29.12 12.34 0.90
CA VAL A 353 29.73 10.99 0.94
C VAL A 353 29.43 10.28 2.26
N GLY A 354 29.54 10.97 3.39
CA GLY A 354 29.18 10.42 4.70
C GLY A 354 27.69 10.04 4.80
N THR A 355 26.81 10.79 4.15
CA THR A 355 25.38 10.46 4.05
C THR A 355 25.16 9.18 3.22
N ALA A 356 25.76 9.10 2.03
CA ALA A 356 25.67 7.89 1.18
C ALA A 356 26.22 6.63 1.88
N VAL A 357 27.26 6.75 2.70
CA VAL A 357 27.77 5.63 3.52
C VAL A 357 26.74 5.17 4.56
N LEU A 358 26.01 6.09 5.20
CA LEU A 358 24.95 5.77 6.15
C LEU A 358 23.73 5.12 5.45
N ASP A 359 23.36 5.61 4.25
CA ASP A 359 22.27 5.02 3.46
C ASP A 359 22.54 3.56 3.07
N VAL A 360 23.80 3.20 2.79
CA VAL A 360 24.21 1.80 2.55
C VAL A 360 23.94 0.90 3.77
N PHE A 361 24.18 1.37 5.00
CA PHE A 361 23.79 0.60 6.20
C PHE A 361 22.27 0.46 6.32
N GLY A 362 21.50 1.48 5.93
CA GLY A 362 20.03 1.41 5.83
C GLY A 362 19.57 0.32 4.85
N ILE A 363 20.16 0.26 3.66
CA ILE A 363 19.86 -0.78 2.65
C ILE A 363 20.22 -2.17 3.15
N VAL A 364 21.35 -2.35 3.85
CA VAL A 364 21.69 -3.62 4.50
C VAL A 364 20.63 -4.01 5.54
N GLY A 365 20.13 -3.05 6.33
CA GLY A 365 19.02 -3.25 7.26
C GLY A 365 17.74 -3.75 6.57
N PHE A 366 17.34 -3.11 5.46
CA PHE A 366 16.18 -3.54 4.67
C PHE A 366 16.35 -4.94 4.07
N ILE A 367 17.53 -5.28 3.55
CA ILE A 367 17.83 -6.62 3.02
C ILE A 367 17.74 -7.69 4.12
N LEU A 368 18.29 -7.42 5.31
CA LEU A 368 18.18 -8.31 6.47
C LEU A 368 16.72 -8.49 6.89
N ALA A 369 15.90 -7.42 6.88
CA ALA A 369 14.47 -7.51 7.16
C ALA A 369 13.72 -8.42 6.15
N ILE A 370 13.98 -8.30 4.83
CA ILE A 370 13.39 -9.19 3.81
C ILE A 370 13.76 -10.66 4.02
N ILE A 371 14.96 -10.94 4.53
CA ILE A 371 15.45 -12.30 4.79
C ILE A 371 14.84 -12.87 6.08
N LEU A 372 14.59 -12.04 7.10
CA LEU A 372 14.13 -12.45 8.41
C LEU A 372 12.61 -12.44 8.59
N ILE A 373 11.84 -11.64 7.82
CA ILE A 373 10.38 -11.53 7.97
C ILE A 373 9.66 -12.90 7.90
N ASP A 374 10.00 -13.73 6.91
CA ASP A 374 9.42 -15.08 6.74
C ASP A 374 9.83 -16.07 7.88
N ARG A 375 10.75 -15.69 8.77
CA ARG A 375 11.33 -16.56 9.83
C ARG A 375 11.01 -16.10 11.25
N VAL A 376 10.86 -14.79 11.47
CA VAL A 376 10.73 -14.17 12.80
C VAL A 376 9.31 -13.68 13.05
N GLY A 377 8.58 -13.28 12.00
CA GLY A 377 7.25 -12.64 12.09
C GLY A 377 7.27 -11.18 11.63
#